data_AF-A0A8S0ZTA3-F1
#
_entry.id   AF-A0A8S0ZTA3-F1
#
_cell.length_a   1.000
_cell.length_b   1.000
_cell.length_c   1.000
_cell.angle_alpha   90.00
_cell.angle_beta   90.00
_cell.angle_gamma   90.00
#
_symmetry.space_group_name_H-M   'P 1'
#
loop_
_entity.id
_entity.type
_entity.pdbx_description
1 polymer ?
#
loop_
_entity_poly.entity_id
_entity_poly.type
_entity_poly.pdbx_seq_one_letter_code
_entity_poly.pdbx_strand_id
1 'polypeptide(L)'
;MTEENITISDNSDLEDGGNPELRGYLSKWTNYIHGWQDRFIVLKDSTLSYYKSELESNLGCRGALCLKKAKVKPHEFDDCRFDVSVNDCVWYLRATNPEEKQQWIDVLESFKGPDSHIREIAVGQKKRSTDVESGYGTSSDSSSNGGGLRRHGSATSLQSTGSHGRTSRRLAEKIAELDTYNELLSKQAVQLQQYFDMCITAYPQINDDVDNPIDAVKLADGNDLSLHAGEVRATSASFRATSGATLTTLQHCAELLRRREKQARQAEELYMALKNQLTEARLASKPGPDHEEGPHSTLPDDEFYDAVETGFDKMEEERCARVVPPSVHTRDQVELPPPVIDNRLTLHPLWPEIDRISTEQIQAAFEGVGGEIGWQLFAEEGDMRMYRREMEVDGMVTDPLKAMHKVRGVTAREMCHYFFNPRYRYEWETTLETMTIVEEISSDALVFHQTFKRIWPASQRDALFWSHVRQSSENAYATTNHSTTNVEYPANTGACIRLFVTVCLACRTTYPAGEQPTRDNVTTSIAYCSTVNPGGWAPAGVLRAVYKREYPKFLKRFTSYVVEQCKGKPIAI
;
A
#
# COMPACT_ATOMS: atom_id res chain seq x y z
N MET A 1 -8.26 31.67 -15.92
CA MET A 1 -6.92 32.22 -16.12
C MET A 1 -6.48 32.81 -14.80
N THR A 2 -5.76 32.03 -14.02
CA THR A 2 -5.09 32.45 -12.77
C THR A 2 -3.77 31.70 -12.80
N GLU A 3 -2.72 32.39 -13.25
CA GLU A 3 -1.33 31.94 -13.17
C GLU A 3 -0.89 32.13 -11.71
N GLU A 4 -0.76 31.04 -10.95
CA GLU A 4 -0.06 31.07 -9.66
C GLU A 4 1.42 30.80 -9.93
N ASN A 5 2.20 31.88 -9.82
CA ASN A 5 3.63 31.93 -10.07
C ASN A 5 4.43 31.11 -9.04
N ILE A 6 5.29 30.22 -9.54
CA ILE A 6 6.44 29.68 -8.80
C ILE A 6 7.30 30.87 -8.37
N THR A 7 7.38 31.12 -7.06
CA THR A 7 8.20 32.21 -6.52
C THR A 7 9.63 31.71 -6.32
N ILE A 8 10.49 31.91 -7.33
CA ILE A 8 11.94 31.89 -7.13
C ILE A 8 12.29 33.25 -6.53
N SER A 9 12.57 33.32 -5.24
CA SER A 9 12.99 34.55 -4.59
C SER A 9 14.42 34.90 -5.03
N ASP A 10 14.53 35.81 -5.99
CA ASP A 10 15.78 36.47 -6.38
C ASP A 10 16.06 37.59 -5.36
N ASN A 11 16.79 37.25 -4.29
CA ASN A 11 17.21 38.21 -3.28
C ASN A 11 18.67 38.58 -3.55
N SER A 12 18.85 39.67 -4.30
CA SER A 12 20.13 40.38 -4.37
C SER A 12 20.39 41.04 -3.02
N ASP A 13 21.62 40.86 -2.55
CA ASP A 13 22.25 41.43 -1.36
C ASP A 13 22.23 40.58 -0.08
N LEU A 14 23.46 40.18 0.27
CA LEU A 14 24.00 39.57 1.49
C LEU A 14 24.28 38.06 1.41
N GLU A 15 25.57 37.75 1.47
CA GLU A 15 26.19 36.42 1.54
C GLU A 15 25.54 35.55 2.62
N ASP A 16 24.82 34.50 2.21
CA ASP A 16 24.62 33.29 3.02
C ASP A 16 24.56 32.06 2.09
N GLY A 17 25.36 31.04 2.40
CA GLY A 17 25.48 29.80 1.63
C GLY A 17 24.29 28.86 1.83
N GLY A 18 23.08 29.36 1.61
CA GLY A 18 21.84 28.59 1.77
C GLY A 18 21.58 27.67 0.57
N ASN A 19 21.41 26.38 0.84
CA ASN A 19 20.94 25.40 -0.14
C ASN A 19 19.64 25.86 -0.83
N PRO A 20 19.41 25.54 -2.12
CA PRO A 20 18.20 25.96 -2.83
C PRO A 20 16.92 25.42 -2.17
N GLU A 21 16.04 26.32 -1.71
CA GLU A 21 14.74 25.98 -1.15
C GLU A 21 13.69 25.96 -2.28
N LEU A 22 13.07 24.80 -2.54
CA LEU A 22 11.98 24.67 -3.52
C LEU A 22 10.68 24.37 -2.79
N ARG A 23 9.63 25.13 -3.10
CA ARG A 23 8.30 24.96 -2.50
C ARG A 23 7.20 25.18 -3.53
N GLY A 24 6.11 24.42 -3.40
CA GLY A 24 4.98 24.50 -4.32
C GLY A 24 3.93 23.44 -4.01
N TYR A 25 2.78 23.54 -4.68
CA TYR A 25 1.72 22.53 -4.56
C TYR A 25 1.98 21.38 -5.53
N LEU A 26 1.91 20.15 -5.01
CA LEU A 26 1.86 18.95 -5.83
C LEU A 26 0.65 18.13 -5.40
N SER A 27 0.00 17.47 -6.35
CA SER A 27 -0.99 16.46 -6.03
C SER A 27 -0.25 15.23 -5.52
N LYS A 28 -0.36 14.95 -4.24
CA LYS A 28 0.24 13.78 -3.59
C LYS A 28 -0.79 12.68 -3.42
N TRP A 29 -0.42 11.45 -3.79
CA TRP A 29 -1.19 10.29 -3.40
C TRP A 29 -1.07 10.07 -1.90
N THR A 30 -2.22 10.04 -1.22
CA THR A 30 -2.27 9.97 0.24
C THR A 30 -2.66 8.57 0.72
N ASN A 31 -3.81 8.08 0.26
CA ASN A 31 -4.29 6.72 0.40
C ASN A 31 -5.44 6.54 -0.60
N TYR A 32 -6.04 5.35 -0.66
CA TYR A 32 -7.13 5.09 -1.61
C TYR A 32 -8.44 5.83 -1.34
N ILE A 33 -8.67 6.25 -0.10
CA ILE A 33 -9.91 6.93 0.30
C ILE A 33 -9.88 8.40 -0.13
N HIS A 34 -8.73 9.04 0.03
CA HIS A 34 -8.53 10.45 -0.33
C HIS A 34 -7.95 10.61 -1.73
N GLY A 35 -7.33 9.56 -2.27
CA GLY A 35 -6.67 9.55 -3.56
C GLY A 35 -5.56 10.59 -3.67
N TRP A 36 -5.51 11.24 -4.84
CA TRP A 36 -4.66 12.40 -5.11
C TRP A 36 -5.21 13.62 -4.40
N GLN A 37 -4.36 14.27 -3.62
CA GLN A 37 -4.73 15.44 -2.84
C GLN A 37 -3.66 16.50 -2.99
N ASP A 38 -4.06 17.75 -3.16
CA ASP A 38 -3.10 18.85 -3.21
C ASP A 38 -2.43 19.01 -1.85
N ARG A 39 -1.11 19.01 -1.88
CA ARG A 39 -0.26 19.16 -0.70
C ARG A 39 0.81 20.19 -1.00
N PHE A 40 1.06 21.04 -0.02
CA PHE A 40 2.15 21.99 -0.09
C PHE A 40 3.45 21.25 0.24
N ILE A 41 4.32 21.12 -0.76
CA ILE A 41 5.59 20.40 -0.66
C ILE A 41 6.70 21.42 -0.48
N VAL A 42 7.61 21.14 0.46
CA VAL A 42 8.77 21.99 0.77
C VAL A 42 10.02 21.14 0.79
N LEU A 43 11.00 21.50 -0.03
CA LEU A 43 12.33 20.93 -0.04
C LEU A 43 13.31 21.90 0.60
N LYS A 44 13.90 21.49 1.72
CA LYS A 44 14.89 22.27 2.46
C LYS A 44 15.91 21.34 3.12
N ASP A 45 17.20 21.69 3.06
CA ASP A 45 18.29 20.96 3.72
C ASP A 45 18.27 19.44 3.46
N SER A 46 18.15 19.05 2.18
CA SER A 46 18.02 17.66 1.73
C SER A 46 16.83 16.88 2.35
N THR A 47 15.83 17.59 2.85
CA THR A 47 14.62 17.04 3.45
C THR A 47 13.40 17.51 2.67
N LEU A 48 12.66 16.56 2.10
CA LEU A 48 11.40 16.79 1.41
C LEU A 48 10.25 16.62 2.39
N SER A 49 9.52 17.69 2.70
CA SER A 49 8.41 17.69 3.66
C SER A 49 7.11 18.06 2.97
N TYR A 50 5.97 17.61 3.51
CA TYR A 50 4.66 18.03 3.02
C TYR A 50 3.70 18.48 4.13
N TYR A 51 2.81 19.39 3.74
CA TYR A 51 1.80 20.02 4.57
C TYR A 51 0.44 19.96 3.87
N LYS A 52 -0.64 20.11 4.64
CA LYS A 52 -2.00 20.13 4.09
C LYS A 52 -2.25 21.37 3.23
N SER A 53 -1.72 22.51 3.63
CA SER A 53 -1.68 23.76 2.86
C SER A 53 -0.50 24.62 3.31
N GLU A 54 -0.18 25.66 2.54
CA GLU A 54 0.86 26.63 2.89
C GLU A 54 0.55 27.35 4.21
N LEU A 55 -0.71 27.71 4.45
CA LEU A 55 -1.17 28.35 5.70
C LEU A 55 -0.99 27.44 6.92
N GLU A 56 -1.14 26.12 6.74
CA GLU A 56 -0.95 25.13 7.82
C GLU A 56 0.53 24.73 8.01
N SER A 57 1.48 25.29 7.25
CA SER A 57 2.91 24.97 7.40
C SER A 57 3.46 25.23 8.81
N ASN A 58 2.89 26.21 9.51
CA ASN A 58 3.24 26.59 10.88
C ASN A 58 2.59 25.71 11.97
N LEU A 59 1.64 24.84 11.61
CA LEU A 59 0.89 24.00 12.56
C LEU A 59 1.51 22.60 12.73
N GLY A 60 2.41 22.20 11.83
CA GLY A 60 3.17 20.95 11.94
C GLY A 60 3.26 20.15 10.63
N CYS A 61 4.42 19.52 10.43
CA CYS A 61 4.71 18.70 9.25
C CYS A 61 3.92 17.37 9.27
N ARG A 62 3.29 17.01 8.14
CA ARG A 62 2.52 15.75 7.99
C ARG A 62 3.41 14.57 7.61
N GLY A 63 4.57 14.83 7.02
CA GLY A 63 5.58 13.83 6.73
C GLY A 63 6.80 14.42 6.07
N ALA A 64 7.96 13.82 6.33
CA ALA A 64 9.25 14.25 5.82
C ALA A 64 10.08 13.05 5.33
N LEU A 65 10.82 13.23 4.24
CA LEU A 65 11.74 12.26 3.64
C LEU A 65 13.14 12.86 3.50
N CYS A 66 14.15 12.13 3.94
CA CYS A 66 15.54 12.52 3.72
C CYS A 66 16.01 12.04 2.33
N LEU A 67 16.47 12.97 1.50
CA LEU A 67 16.84 12.70 0.10
C LEU A 67 18.20 12.01 -0.07
N LYS A 68 19.01 11.90 0.98
CA LYS A 68 20.37 11.29 0.92
C LYS A 68 20.39 9.87 0.33
N LYS A 69 19.26 9.14 0.39
CA LYS A 69 19.09 7.79 -0.19
C LYS A 69 17.80 7.66 -1.01
N ALA A 70 17.23 8.79 -1.45
CA ALA A 70 16.00 8.76 -2.21
C ALA A 70 16.24 8.29 -3.64
N LYS A 71 15.36 7.41 -4.14
CA LYS A 71 15.23 7.11 -5.57
C LYS A 71 14.06 7.92 -6.09
N VAL A 72 14.29 8.68 -7.15
CA VAL A 72 13.26 9.45 -7.86
C VAL A 72 13.07 8.75 -9.20
N LYS A 73 11.85 8.31 -9.51
CA LYS A 73 11.53 7.63 -10.76
C LYS A 73 10.41 8.41 -11.48
N PRO A 74 10.64 8.93 -12.70
CA PRO A 74 9.54 9.44 -13.52
C PRO A 74 8.59 8.30 -13.92
N HIS A 75 7.29 8.60 -14.00
CA HIS A 75 6.32 7.61 -14.45
C HIS A 75 6.43 7.38 -15.98
N GLU A 76 6.25 6.14 -16.43
CA GLU A 76 6.50 5.75 -17.84
C GLU A 76 5.40 6.23 -18.81
N PHE A 77 4.19 6.47 -18.31
CA PHE A 77 3.01 6.82 -19.13
C PHE A 77 2.28 8.10 -18.69
N ASP A 78 2.63 8.67 -17.53
CA ASP A 78 2.00 9.88 -16.99
C ASP A 78 3.05 10.99 -16.99
N ASP A 79 2.95 11.89 -17.96
CA ASP A 79 3.94 12.94 -18.21
C ASP A 79 4.03 13.96 -17.08
N CYS A 80 3.09 13.96 -16.12
CA CYS A 80 3.09 14.85 -14.97
C CYS A 80 3.47 14.14 -13.65
N ARG A 81 3.66 12.81 -13.65
CA ARG A 81 3.89 12.03 -12.42
C ARG A 81 5.34 11.60 -12.23
N PHE A 82 5.75 11.60 -10.96
CA PHE A 82 7.02 11.04 -10.50
C PHE A 82 6.90 10.49 -9.08
N ASP A 83 7.72 9.49 -8.78
CA ASP A 83 7.66 8.75 -7.52
C ASP A 83 8.96 8.93 -6.75
N VAL A 84 8.88 9.31 -5.48
CA VAL A 84 10.02 9.49 -4.57
C VAL A 84 10.00 8.38 -3.53
N SER A 85 11.02 7.53 -3.51
CA SER A 85 11.11 6.40 -2.60
C SER A 85 12.37 6.42 -1.72
N VAL A 86 12.20 6.16 -0.43
CA VAL A 86 13.27 6.02 0.56
C VAL A 86 13.00 4.78 1.39
N ASN A 87 13.86 3.76 1.29
CA ASN A 87 13.67 2.46 1.91
C ASN A 87 12.28 1.87 1.53
N ASP A 88 11.43 1.60 2.52
CA ASP A 88 10.07 1.07 2.35
C ASP A 88 9.01 2.18 2.17
N CYS A 89 9.36 3.46 2.12
CA CYS A 89 8.41 4.56 1.95
C CYS A 89 8.41 5.07 0.51
N VAL A 90 7.22 5.17 -0.11
CA VAL A 90 7.03 5.73 -1.47
C VAL A 90 6.03 6.86 -1.40
N TRP A 91 6.38 8.00 -1.98
CA TRP A 91 5.45 9.09 -2.26
C TRP A 91 5.23 9.16 -3.77
N TYR A 92 3.97 9.03 -4.18
CA TYR A 92 3.55 9.28 -5.55
C TYR A 92 3.12 10.74 -5.66
N LEU A 93 3.71 11.48 -6.60
CA LEU A 93 3.52 12.92 -6.76
C LEU A 93 3.19 13.24 -8.21
N ARG A 94 2.26 14.17 -8.43
CA ARG A 94 1.90 14.69 -9.75
C ARG A 94 2.02 16.22 -9.74
N ALA A 95 2.71 16.75 -10.74
CA ALA A 95 2.83 18.18 -11.00
C ALA A 95 1.70 18.67 -11.92
N THR A 96 1.56 19.97 -12.09
CA THR A 96 0.50 20.56 -12.93
C THR A 96 0.75 20.30 -14.41
N ASN A 97 2.02 20.31 -14.80
CA ASN A 97 2.49 20.13 -16.17
C ASN A 97 3.84 19.38 -16.21
N PRO A 98 4.23 18.85 -17.39
CA PRO A 98 5.48 18.10 -17.55
C PRO A 98 6.74 18.92 -17.26
N GLU A 99 6.71 20.23 -17.53
CA GLU A 99 7.83 21.14 -17.26
C GLU A 99 8.08 21.28 -15.76
N GLU A 100 7.02 21.47 -14.97
CA GLU A 100 7.07 21.55 -13.52
C GLU A 100 7.52 20.21 -12.91
N LYS A 101 7.04 19.09 -13.45
CA LYS A 101 7.54 17.76 -13.08
C LYS A 101 9.06 17.68 -13.26
N GLN A 102 9.57 18.09 -14.42
CA GLN A 102 10.99 18.02 -14.72
C GLN A 102 11.80 18.92 -13.76
N GLN A 103 11.31 20.13 -13.48
CA GLN A 103 11.93 21.04 -12.52
C GLN A 103 12.02 20.41 -11.12
N TRP A 104 10.95 19.78 -10.63
CA TRP A 104 10.97 19.08 -9.36
C TRP A 104 11.97 17.92 -9.36
N ILE A 105 12.01 17.11 -10.41
CA ILE A 105 12.96 16.01 -10.53
C ILE A 105 14.40 16.54 -10.49
N ASP A 106 14.75 17.48 -11.36
CA ASP A 106 16.11 18.02 -11.48
C ASP A 106 16.63 18.56 -10.13
N VAL A 107 15.80 19.31 -9.42
CA VAL A 107 16.15 19.82 -8.09
C VAL A 107 16.29 18.67 -7.09
N LEU A 108 15.34 17.73 -7.02
CA LEU A 108 15.44 16.58 -6.11
C LEU A 108 16.68 15.72 -6.37
N GLU A 109 17.10 15.59 -7.62
CA GLU A 109 18.30 14.87 -8.01
C GLU A 109 19.58 15.61 -7.64
N SER A 110 19.59 16.95 -7.74
CA SER A 110 20.73 17.79 -7.32
C SER A 110 21.06 17.67 -5.83
N PHE A 111 20.07 17.31 -4.99
CA PHE A 111 20.24 17.08 -3.55
C PHE A 111 20.68 15.66 -3.18
N LYS A 112 20.82 14.74 -4.15
CA LYS A 112 21.43 13.42 -3.94
C LYS A 112 22.96 13.60 -3.91
N GLY A 113 23.60 13.30 -2.78
CA GLY A 113 25.04 13.51 -2.60
C GLY A 113 25.91 12.78 -3.65
N PRO A 114 27.19 13.17 -3.81
CA PRO A 114 28.09 12.72 -4.88
C PRO A 114 28.37 11.20 -4.96
N ASP A 115 27.90 10.41 -3.99
CA ASP A 115 28.03 8.95 -3.94
C ASP A 115 27.06 8.21 -4.91
N SER A 116 26.03 8.88 -5.44
CA SER A 116 25.05 8.23 -6.34
C SER A 116 25.40 8.30 -7.84
N HIS A 117 26.15 9.31 -8.30
CA HIS A 117 26.50 9.44 -9.73
C HIS A 117 27.73 8.62 -10.16
N ILE A 118 28.56 8.13 -9.23
CA ILE A 118 29.79 7.39 -9.57
C ILE A 118 29.51 5.93 -9.99
N ARG A 119 28.30 5.39 -9.78
CA ARG A 119 28.01 3.97 -10.08
C ARG A 119 27.59 3.68 -11.52
N GLU A 120 27.14 4.65 -12.31
CA GLU A 120 26.66 4.40 -13.68
C GLU A 120 27.72 4.59 -14.78
N ILE A 121 28.80 5.34 -14.53
CA ILE A 121 29.82 5.62 -15.57
C ILE A 121 31.01 4.64 -15.52
N ALA A 122 31.12 3.78 -14.51
CA ALA A 122 32.24 2.84 -14.34
C ALA A 122 32.14 1.54 -15.18
N VAL A 123 31.47 1.57 -16.33
CA VAL A 123 31.52 0.51 -17.37
C VAL A 123 32.09 1.11 -18.66
N GLY A 124 33.31 1.62 -18.60
CA GLY A 124 33.98 2.12 -19.79
C GLY A 124 35.20 2.96 -19.48
N GLN A 125 36.36 2.50 -19.95
CA GLN A 125 37.61 3.24 -20.08
C GLN A 125 38.52 3.37 -18.83
N LYS A 126 39.52 2.50 -18.87
CA LYS A 126 40.81 2.53 -18.19
C LYS A 126 41.57 3.83 -18.50
N LYS A 127 41.87 4.68 -17.51
CA LYS A 127 43.01 5.60 -17.59
C LYS A 127 43.62 5.83 -16.21
N ARG A 128 44.95 5.71 -16.16
CA ARG A 128 45.81 5.96 -14.99
C ARG A 128 45.86 7.45 -14.70
N SER A 129 45.81 7.81 -13.43
CA SER A 129 46.63 8.90 -12.88
C SER A 129 46.89 8.60 -11.41
N THR A 130 48.17 8.69 -11.06
CA THR A 130 48.69 8.87 -9.71
C THR A 130 48.08 10.14 -9.12
N ASP A 131 47.83 10.16 -7.81
CA ASP A 131 48.48 11.10 -6.91
C ASP A 131 48.17 10.79 -5.44
N VAL A 132 49.18 11.09 -4.64
CA VAL A 132 49.37 10.89 -3.21
C VAL A 132 48.84 12.11 -2.49
N GLU A 133 48.03 11.97 -1.43
CA GLU A 133 48.25 12.66 -0.15
C GLU A 133 47.23 12.35 0.96
N SER A 134 47.79 12.32 2.18
CA SER A 134 47.30 12.77 3.50
C SER A 134 45.85 12.46 3.93
N GLY A 135 45.54 12.04 5.16
CA GLY A 135 46.11 12.45 6.44
C GLY A 135 45.07 13.23 7.24
N TYR A 136 44.60 12.62 8.35
CA TYR A 136 43.91 13.22 9.50
C TYR A 136 42.40 13.54 9.48
N GLY A 137 41.75 13.26 10.62
CA GLY A 137 40.43 13.76 11.06
C GLY A 137 39.37 12.66 11.21
N THR A 138 39.32 11.86 12.27
CA THR A 138 38.74 12.13 13.62
C THR A 138 37.26 12.58 13.62
N SER A 139 36.38 11.68 14.05
CA SER A 139 35.11 12.00 14.76
C SER A 139 34.72 10.74 15.56
N SER A 140 34.99 10.65 16.87
CA SER A 140 34.22 11.22 17.99
C SER A 140 32.77 10.74 18.06
N ASP A 141 32.56 9.48 18.42
CA ASP A 141 31.27 9.03 18.96
C ASP A 141 31.32 9.08 20.49
N SER A 142 30.65 10.10 21.02
CA SER A 142 30.25 10.16 22.43
C SER A 142 28.84 9.60 22.52
N SER A 143 28.67 8.47 23.21
CA SER A 143 27.42 8.20 23.94
C SER A 143 27.71 7.36 25.18
N SER A 144 27.32 7.93 26.31
CA SER A 144 27.49 7.47 27.68
C SER A 144 26.33 6.58 28.13
N ASN A 145 26.66 5.43 28.74
CA ASN A 145 26.07 4.79 29.93
C ASN A 145 26.55 3.32 29.91
N GLY A 146 27.50 2.86 30.74
CA GLY A 146 27.42 2.72 32.19
C GLY A 146 26.70 1.40 32.51
N GLY A 147 27.26 0.35 33.11
CA GLY A 147 28.57 0.00 33.65
C GLY A 147 28.53 -1.50 34.01
N GLY A 148 29.67 -2.19 34.06
CA GLY A 148 29.68 -3.62 34.40
C GLY A 148 31.07 -4.27 34.39
N LEU A 149 31.63 -4.38 35.58
CA LEU A 149 32.90 -4.97 36.05
C LEU A 149 33.51 -6.16 35.26
N ARG A 150 34.85 -6.12 35.18
CA ARG A 150 35.79 -7.04 34.52
C ARG A 150 35.74 -8.49 35.02
N ARG A 151 36.07 -9.46 34.14
CA ARG A 151 36.98 -10.58 34.44
C ARG A 151 37.83 -10.96 33.22
N HIS A 152 39.15 -11.01 33.44
CA HIS A 152 40.15 -11.61 32.57
C HIS A 152 39.88 -13.12 32.45
N GLY A 153 39.88 -13.66 31.24
CA GLY A 153 39.74 -15.09 31.00
C GLY A 153 40.07 -15.42 29.56
N SER A 154 41.23 -16.03 29.35
CA SER A 154 41.71 -16.53 28.07
C SER A 154 40.70 -17.48 27.44
N ALA A 155 40.18 -17.14 26.27
CA ALA A 155 39.57 -18.08 25.35
C ALA A 155 39.58 -17.50 23.95
N THR A 156 40.37 -18.13 23.09
CA THR A 156 40.18 -18.13 21.64
C THR A 156 38.72 -18.41 21.31
N SER A 157 38.03 -17.44 20.74
CA SER A 157 36.78 -17.71 20.02
C SER A 157 36.59 -16.72 18.88
N LEU A 158 36.33 -17.33 17.73
CA LEU A 158 35.97 -16.73 16.46
C LEU A 158 34.75 -15.82 16.65
N GLN A 159 34.95 -14.51 16.60
CA GLN A 159 33.87 -13.55 16.42
C GLN A 159 34.14 -12.74 15.16
N SER A 160 33.59 -13.22 14.04
CA SER A 160 33.44 -12.48 12.81
C SER A 160 32.04 -11.88 12.78
N THR A 161 31.89 -10.68 13.33
CA THR A 161 30.70 -9.85 13.15
C THR A 161 31.13 -8.48 12.64
N GLY A 162 30.65 -8.11 11.44
CA GLY A 162 30.37 -6.69 11.15
C GLY A 162 31.24 -5.90 10.17
N SER A 163 32.06 -6.48 9.28
CA SER A 163 32.71 -5.66 8.23
C SER A 163 33.05 -6.42 6.92
N HIS A 164 32.05 -6.85 6.17
CA HIS A 164 32.26 -7.64 4.92
C HIS A 164 33.01 -6.87 3.81
N GLY A 165 32.86 -5.54 3.72
CA GLY A 165 33.60 -4.72 2.75
C GLY A 165 35.10 -4.59 3.05
N ARG A 166 35.53 -4.79 4.30
CA ARG A 166 36.96 -4.71 4.70
C ARG A 166 37.68 -6.05 4.47
N THR A 167 36.97 -7.17 4.50
CA THR A 167 37.58 -8.50 4.36
C THR A 167 37.95 -8.87 2.93
N SER A 168 37.17 -8.45 1.92
CA SER A 168 37.52 -8.74 0.52
C SER A 168 38.71 -7.90 0.04
N ARG A 169 38.76 -6.61 0.42
CA ARG A 169 39.92 -5.75 0.15
C ARG A 169 41.19 -6.28 0.82
N ARG A 170 41.08 -6.73 2.08
CA ARG A 170 42.18 -7.40 2.80
C ARG A 170 42.62 -8.72 2.18
N LEU A 171 41.74 -9.44 1.48
CA LEU A 171 42.10 -10.69 0.82
C LEU A 171 42.87 -10.42 -0.48
N ALA A 172 42.41 -9.47 -1.28
CA ALA A 172 43.11 -9.02 -2.49
C ALA A 172 44.52 -8.48 -2.16
N GLU A 173 44.62 -7.66 -1.11
CA GLU A 173 45.90 -7.16 -0.58
C GLU A 173 46.83 -8.31 -0.17
N LYS A 174 46.31 -9.29 0.58
CA LYS A 174 47.10 -10.47 1.00
C LYS A 174 47.53 -11.38 -0.15
N ILE A 175 46.71 -11.51 -1.20
CA ILE A 175 47.09 -12.26 -2.40
C ILE A 175 48.25 -11.54 -3.10
N ALA A 176 48.18 -10.21 -3.24
CA ALA A 176 49.25 -9.41 -3.83
C ALA A 176 50.55 -9.45 -3.00
N GLU A 177 50.45 -9.43 -1.67
CA GLU A 177 51.59 -9.65 -0.78
C GLU A 177 52.21 -11.03 -0.99
N LEU A 178 51.40 -12.11 -1.05
CA LEU A 178 51.88 -13.47 -1.30
C LEU A 178 52.58 -13.62 -2.66
N ASP A 179 52.06 -12.99 -3.71
CA ASP A 179 52.71 -12.95 -5.02
C ASP A 179 54.08 -12.27 -4.94
N THR A 180 54.17 -11.15 -4.21
CA THR A 180 55.42 -10.42 -3.98
C THR A 180 56.43 -11.28 -3.20
N TYR A 181 55.99 -11.98 -2.16
CA TYR A 181 56.85 -12.90 -1.40
C TYR A 181 57.35 -14.06 -2.26
N ASN A 182 56.49 -14.64 -3.09
CA ASN A 182 56.84 -15.73 -3.98
C ASN A 182 57.89 -15.31 -5.02
N GLU A 183 57.74 -14.11 -5.58
CA GLU A 183 58.73 -13.55 -6.52
C GLU A 183 60.08 -13.30 -5.84
N LEU A 184 60.09 -12.75 -4.62
CA LEU A 184 61.32 -12.50 -3.86
C LEU A 184 62.03 -13.80 -3.48
N LEU A 185 61.28 -14.79 -2.97
CA LEU A 185 61.82 -16.11 -2.61
C LEU A 185 62.39 -16.84 -3.81
N SER A 186 61.73 -16.76 -4.97
CA SER A 186 62.23 -17.32 -6.22
C SER A 186 63.57 -16.69 -6.63
N LYS A 187 63.68 -15.36 -6.58
CA LYS A 187 64.93 -14.64 -6.88
C LYS A 187 66.06 -15.03 -5.92
N GLN A 188 65.77 -15.09 -4.62
CA GLN A 188 66.76 -15.50 -3.60
C GLN A 188 67.19 -16.95 -3.76
N ALA A 189 66.26 -17.86 -4.08
CA ALA A 189 66.57 -19.27 -4.32
C ALA A 189 67.50 -19.43 -5.53
N VAL A 190 67.27 -18.69 -6.62
CA VAL A 190 68.16 -18.68 -7.80
C VAL A 190 69.55 -18.14 -7.45
N GLN A 191 69.63 -17.05 -6.66
CA GLN A 191 70.92 -16.49 -6.23
C GLN A 191 71.71 -17.48 -5.35
N LEU A 192 71.07 -18.10 -4.36
CA LEU A 192 71.72 -19.14 -3.54
C LEU A 192 72.14 -20.35 -4.38
N GLN A 193 71.33 -20.74 -5.36
CA GLN A 193 71.69 -21.80 -6.30
C GLN A 193 72.95 -21.44 -7.10
N GLN A 194 73.08 -20.18 -7.55
CA GLN A 194 74.28 -19.70 -8.24
C GLN A 194 75.51 -19.75 -7.33
N TYR A 195 75.39 -19.39 -6.04
CA TYR A 195 76.49 -19.54 -5.09
C TYR A 195 76.90 -21.00 -4.91
N PHE A 196 75.94 -21.92 -4.79
CA PHE A 196 76.24 -23.36 -4.74
C PHE A 196 76.97 -23.81 -6.01
N ASP A 197 76.49 -23.41 -7.19
CA ASP A 197 77.10 -23.78 -8.47
C ASP A 197 78.52 -23.18 -8.62
N MET A 198 78.76 -21.96 -8.12
CA MET A 198 80.10 -21.35 -8.04
C MET A 198 81.03 -22.12 -7.12
N CYS A 199 80.56 -22.54 -5.94
CA CYS A 199 81.33 -23.37 -5.01
C CYS A 199 81.68 -24.73 -5.61
N ILE A 200 80.76 -25.34 -6.36
CA ILE A 200 80.99 -26.60 -7.08
C ILE A 200 82.01 -26.39 -8.22
N THR A 201 81.93 -25.28 -8.95
CA THR A 201 82.82 -24.96 -10.08
C THR A 201 84.24 -24.61 -9.63
N ALA A 202 84.41 -24.03 -8.43
CA ALA A 202 85.71 -23.71 -7.85
C ALA A 202 86.53 -24.94 -7.44
N TYR A 203 85.92 -26.13 -7.38
CA TYR A 203 86.58 -27.40 -7.04
C TYR A 203 86.29 -28.47 -8.13
N PRO A 204 86.97 -28.44 -9.28
CA PRO A 204 86.70 -29.33 -10.42
C PRO A 204 87.27 -30.76 -10.25
N GLN A 205 88.09 -30.99 -9.22
CA GLN A 205 88.77 -32.28 -9.03
C GLN A 205 87.80 -33.25 -8.35
N ILE A 206 87.00 -33.91 -9.19
CA ILE A 206 86.38 -35.24 -9.11
C ILE A 206 85.23 -35.12 -10.13
N ASN A 207 85.62 -35.11 -11.39
CA ASN A 207 84.73 -35.49 -12.48
C ASN A 207 84.89 -37.00 -12.64
N ASP A 208 83.77 -37.69 -12.84
CA ASP A 208 83.65 -39.13 -13.05
C ASP A 208 84.31 -39.61 -14.37
N ASP A 209 85.63 -39.51 -14.47
CA ASP A 209 86.42 -40.27 -15.46
C ASP A 209 87.60 -40.93 -14.75
N VAL A 210 87.36 -42.16 -14.29
CA VAL A 210 88.38 -43.07 -13.80
C VAL A 210 89.19 -43.56 -14.99
N ASP A 211 90.19 -42.78 -15.40
CA ASP A 211 91.32 -43.27 -16.19
C ASP A 211 92.51 -42.30 -16.08
N ASN A 212 93.06 -42.15 -14.86
CA ASN A 212 94.51 -42.07 -14.66
C ASN A 212 94.88 -42.16 -13.16
N PRO A 213 95.94 -42.90 -12.81
CA PRO A 213 96.29 -43.18 -11.43
C PRO A 213 96.99 -41.98 -10.77
N ILE A 214 96.46 -41.59 -9.61
CA ILE A 214 97.16 -41.16 -8.39
C ILE A 214 98.38 -40.24 -8.61
N ASP A 215 98.20 -38.94 -8.37
CA ASP A 215 99.27 -38.10 -7.81
C ASP A 215 98.84 -37.57 -6.44
N ALA A 216 98.93 -38.47 -5.47
CA ALA A 216 98.74 -38.21 -4.05
C ALA A 216 100.00 -37.54 -3.47
N VAL A 217 100.36 -36.33 -3.91
CA VAL A 217 101.38 -35.53 -3.25
C VAL A 217 101.01 -34.05 -3.25
N LYS A 218 100.14 -33.67 -2.30
CA LYS A 218 100.24 -32.46 -1.44
C LYS A 218 98.97 -32.31 -0.62
N LEU A 219 98.83 -33.16 0.40
CA LEU A 219 98.10 -32.79 1.61
C LEU A 219 98.98 -31.82 2.39
N ALA A 220 98.69 -30.53 2.28
CA ALA A 220 99.02 -29.55 3.31
C ALA A 220 97.71 -28.86 3.70
N ASP A 221 97.35 -29.00 4.98
CA ASP A 221 96.15 -28.51 5.67
C ASP A 221 94.83 -29.27 5.44
N GLY A 222 94.80 -30.50 5.95
CA GLY A 222 93.92 -30.83 7.09
C GLY A 222 92.39 -30.81 6.92
N ASN A 223 91.83 -30.66 5.72
CA ASN A 223 90.42 -30.96 5.45
C ASN A 223 90.29 -31.69 4.11
N ASP A 224 89.68 -32.87 4.13
CA ASP A 224 89.38 -33.63 2.91
C ASP A 224 88.27 -32.90 2.12
N LEU A 225 88.71 -32.02 1.22
CA LEU A 225 87.84 -31.13 0.43
C LEU A 225 86.92 -31.88 -0.54
N SER A 226 87.23 -33.16 -0.84
CA SER A 226 86.43 -34.03 -1.71
C SER A 226 85.09 -34.42 -1.08
N LEU A 227 85.10 -34.74 0.22
CA LEU A 227 83.92 -35.04 1.03
C LEU A 227 83.00 -33.81 1.12
N HIS A 228 83.57 -32.62 1.32
CA HIS A 228 82.82 -31.37 1.34
C HIS A 228 82.19 -31.02 -0.02
N ALA A 229 82.86 -31.29 -1.15
CA ALA A 229 82.28 -31.05 -2.47
C ALA A 229 81.06 -31.97 -2.75
N GLY A 230 81.12 -33.23 -2.34
CA GLY A 230 80.00 -34.17 -2.40
C GLY A 230 78.82 -33.73 -1.52
N GLU A 231 79.10 -33.30 -0.29
CA GLU A 231 78.09 -32.76 0.64
C GLU A 231 77.45 -31.47 0.13
N VAL A 232 78.23 -30.55 -0.46
CA VAL A 232 77.74 -29.31 -1.08
C VAL A 232 76.87 -29.60 -2.30
N ARG A 233 77.24 -30.57 -3.16
CA ARG A 233 76.39 -31.00 -4.28
C ARG A 233 75.07 -31.61 -3.82
N ALA A 234 75.11 -32.50 -2.82
CA ALA A 234 73.91 -33.10 -2.24
C ALA A 234 73.01 -32.04 -1.60
N THR A 235 73.58 -31.11 -0.83
CA THR A 235 72.86 -30.00 -0.19
C THR A 235 72.26 -29.05 -1.21
N SER A 236 72.98 -28.73 -2.28
CA SER A 236 72.48 -27.92 -3.40
C SER A 236 71.30 -28.58 -4.11
N ALA A 237 71.39 -29.88 -4.40
CA ALA A 237 70.29 -30.65 -4.99
C ALA A 237 69.06 -30.70 -4.07
N SER A 238 69.26 -30.93 -2.77
CA SER A 238 68.19 -30.89 -1.77
C SER A 238 67.57 -29.50 -1.65
N PHE A 239 68.38 -28.43 -1.63
CA PHE A 239 67.89 -27.05 -1.58
C PHE A 239 67.05 -26.70 -2.82
N ARG A 240 67.50 -27.08 -4.02
CA ARG A 240 66.75 -26.90 -5.27
C ARG A 240 65.40 -27.62 -5.22
N ALA A 241 65.39 -28.86 -4.76
CA ALA A 241 64.16 -29.64 -4.64
C ALA A 241 63.18 -29.03 -3.62
N THR A 242 63.66 -28.68 -2.42
CA THR A 242 62.81 -28.14 -1.34
C THR A 242 62.31 -26.71 -1.65
N SER A 243 63.16 -25.85 -2.21
CA SER A 243 62.76 -24.50 -2.62
C SER A 243 61.74 -24.54 -3.77
N GLY A 244 61.95 -25.41 -4.77
CA GLY A 244 61.01 -25.65 -5.86
C GLY A 244 59.65 -26.16 -5.36
N ALA A 245 59.64 -27.13 -4.43
CA ALA A 245 58.42 -27.63 -3.82
C ALA A 245 57.69 -26.55 -3.00
N THR A 246 58.42 -25.71 -2.27
CA THR A 246 57.86 -24.60 -1.48
C THR A 246 57.22 -23.54 -2.37
N LEU A 247 57.90 -23.12 -3.44
CA LEU A 247 57.38 -22.16 -4.43
C LEU A 247 56.11 -22.69 -5.10
N THR A 248 56.11 -23.96 -5.51
CA THR A 248 54.93 -24.61 -6.11
C THR A 248 53.75 -24.64 -5.14
N THR A 249 54.00 -24.93 -3.86
CA THR A 249 52.96 -24.93 -2.82
C THR A 249 52.40 -23.52 -2.59
N LEU A 250 53.26 -22.49 -2.53
CA LEU A 250 52.84 -21.09 -2.40
C LEU A 250 52.00 -20.63 -3.61
N GLN A 251 52.38 -21.02 -4.83
CA GLN A 251 51.59 -20.75 -6.04
C GLN A 251 50.20 -21.39 -5.95
N HIS A 252 50.12 -22.64 -5.50
CA HIS A 252 48.85 -23.33 -5.32
C HIS A 252 47.97 -22.66 -4.25
N CYS A 253 48.56 -22.24 -3.12
CA CYS A 253 47.84 -21.50 -2.08
C CYS A 253 47.30 -20.16 -2.61
N ALA A 254 48.08 -19.40 -3.38
CA ALA A 254 47.64 -18.15 -3.99
C ALA A 254 46.46 -18.37 -4.95
N GLU A 255 46.50 -19.43 -5.76
CA GLU A 255 45.41 -19.78 -6.68
C GLU A 255 44.11 -20.15 -5.94
N LEU A 256 44.19 -20.92 -4.86
CA LEU A 256 43.03 -21.24 -4.01
C LEU A 256 42.41 -19.98 -3.39
N LEU A 257 43.25 -19.03 -2.94
CA LEU A 257 42.78 -17.76 -2.39
C LEU A 257 42.09 -16.90 -3.46
N ARG A 258 42.61 -16.84 -4.69
CA ARG A 258 41.96 -16.15 -5.82
C ARG A 258 40.61 -16.76 -6.16
N ARG A 259 40.49 -18.09 -6.15
CA ARG A 259 39.22 -18.78 -6.37
C ARG A 259 38.20 -18.41 -5.29
N ARG A 260 38.63 -18.35 -4.03
CA ARG A 260 37.78 -17.94 -2.89
C ARG A 260 37.35 -16.48 -3.00
N GLU A 261 38.25 -15.58 -3.40
CA GLU A 261 37.93 -14.16 -3.62
C GLU A 261 36.88 -14.00 -4.73
N LYS A 262 37.06 -14.70 -5.85
CA LYS A 262 36.09 -14.68 -6.96
C LYS A 262 34.71 -15.17 -6.52
N GLN A 263 34.65 -16.28 -5.77
CA GLN A 263 33.40 -16.81 -5.23
C GLN A 263 32.74 -15.85 -4.25
N ALA A 264 33.51 -15.21 -3.36
CA ALA A 264 32.99 -14.23 -2.41
C ALA A 264 32.38 -13.00 -3.13
N ARG A 265 33.06 -12.52 -4.19
CA ARG A 265 32.58 -11.40 -5.00
C ARG A 265 31.28 -11.73 -5.75
N GLN A 266 31.21 -12.91 -6.36
CA GLN A 266 29.99 -13.40 -7.01
C GLN A 266 28.83 -13.56 -6.01
N ALA A 267 29.11 -14.05 -4.80
CA ALA A 267 28.10 -14.17 -3.75
C ALA A 267 27.60 -12.80 -3.26
N GLU A 268 28.48 -11.80 -3.15
CA GLU A 268 28.12 -10.43 -2.78
C GLU A 268 27.26 -9.75 -3.85
N GLU A 269 27.62 -9.91 -5.13
CA GLU A 269 26.84 -9.42 -6.27
C GLU A 269 25.43 -10.05 -6.28
N LEU A 270 25.35 -11.37 -6.12
CA LEU A 270 24.06 -12.08 -6.07
C LEU A 270 23.22 -11.66 -4.85
N TYR A 271 23.84 -11.47 -3.69
CA TYR A 271 23.17 -10.99 -2.49
C TYR A 271 22.60 -9.58 -2.69
N MET A 272 23.38 -8.68 -3.29
CA MET A 272 22.91 -7.31 -3.58
C MET A 272 21.77 -7.32 -4.62
N ALA A 273 21.86 -8.16 -5.65
CA ALA A 273 20.79 -8.34 -6.62
C ALA A 273 19.50 -8.87 -5.97
N LEU A 274 19.60 -9.91 -5.15
CA LEU A 274 18.45 -10.48 -4.42
C LEU A 274 17.85 -9.47 -3.44
N LYS A 275 18.68 -8.71 -2.73
CA LYS A 275 18.24 -7.65 -1.83
C LYS A 275 17.48 -6.55 -2.58
N ASN A 276 17.97 -6.15 -3.75
CA ASN A 276 17.29 -5.17 -4.59
C ASN A 276 15.95 -5.71 -5.10
N GLN A 277 15.92 -6.94 -5.63
CA GLN A 277 14.68 -7.59 -6.06
C GLN A 277 13.66 -7.73 -4.93
N LEU A 278 14.10 -8.11 -3.72
CA LEU A 278 13.21 -8.19 -2.56
C LEU A 278 12.66 -6.82 -2.16
N THR A 279 13.47 -5.77 -2.27
CA THR A 279 13.03 -4.40 -1.97
C THR A 279 12.04 -3.92 -3.03
N GLU A 280 12.29 -4.18 -4.30
CA GLU A 280 11.38 -3.87 -5.41
C GLU A 280 10.06 -4.65 -5.30
N ALA A 281 10.10 -5.94 -4.99
CA ALA A 281 8.91 -6.76 -4.76
C ALA A 281 8.09 -6.26 -3.56
N ARG A 282 8.75 -5.83 -2.47
CA ARG A 282 8.07 -5.22 -1.32
C ARG A 282 7.43 -3.88 -1.66
N LEU A 283 8.09 -3.07 -2.48
CA LEU A 283 7.55 -1.78 -2.95
C LEU A 283 6.38 -1.99 -3.92
N ALA A 284 6.46 -3.00 -4.80
CA ALA A 284 5.39 -3.36 -5.72
C ALA A 284 4.18 -4.01 -5.01
N SER A 285 4.40 -4.70 -3.89
CA SER A 285 3.33 -5.21 -3.03
C SER A 285 2.64 -4.11 -2.24
N LYS A 286 3.19 -2.89 -2.19
CA LYS A 286 2.55 -1.80 -1.45
C LYS A 286 1.43 -1.19 -2.27
N PRO A 287 0.29 -0.92 -1.63
CA PRO A 287 -0.84 -0.40 -2.35
C PRO A 287 -0.57 1.02 -2.89
N GLY A 288 -0.40 1.15 -4.21
CA GLY A 288 -0.20 2.41 -4.94
C GLY A 288 -1.41 2.87 -5.77
N PRO A 289 -1.36 4.06 -6.40
CA PRO A 289 -2.42 4.59 -7.27
C PRO A 289 -2.69 3.75 -8.53
N ASP A 290 -1.83 2.77 -8.84
CA ASP A 290 -1.87 1.99 -10.08
C ASP A 290 -2.58 0.64 -9.95
N HIS A 291 -3.17 0.33 -8.79
CA HIS A 291 -3.89 -0.93 -8.60
C HIS A 291 -5.23 -0.89 -9.36
N GLU A 292 -5.49 -1.96 -10.12
CA GLU A 292 -6.71 -2.12 -10.92
C GLU A 292 -7.95 -2.28 -10.03
N GLU A 293 -9.09 -1.78 -10.52
CA GLU A 293 -10.36 -1.87 -9.82
C GLU A 293 -11.15 -3.12 -10.18
N GLY A 294 -12.13 -3.47 -9.34
CA GLY A 294 -13.03 -4.57 -9.63
C GLY A 294 -12.33 -5.93 -9.55
N PRO A 295 -12.69 -6.91 -10.38
CA PRO A 295 -12.28 -8.31 -10.22
C PRO A 295 -10.77 -8.55 -10.37
N HIS A 296 -10.02 -7.56 -10.86
CA HIS A 296 -8.56 -7.61 -10.99
C HIS A 296 -7.84 -6.84 -9.89
N SER A 297 -8.57 -6.33 -8.89
CA SER A 297 -7.95 -5.71 -7.71
C SER A 297 -7.04 -6.71 -7.01
N THR A 298 -5.78 -6.31 -6.87
CA THR A 298 -4.73 -7.08 -6.18
C THR A 298 -4.65 -6.74 -4.70
N LEU A 299 -5.61 -5.97 -4.17
CA LEU A 299 -5.69 -5.67 -2.75
C LEU A 299 -5.96 -6.94 -1.93
N PRO A 300 -5.27 -7.08 -0.79
CA PRO A 300 -5.70 -7.96 0.30
C PRO A 300 -7.13 -7.63 0.78
N ASP A 301 -7.90 -8.65 1.17
CA ASP A 301 -9.31 -8.52 1.61
C ASP A 301 -9.46 -7.60 2.85
N ASP A 302 -8.48 -7.59 3.75
CA ASP A 302 -8.44 -6.74 4.93
C ASP A 302 -8.23 -5.26 4.58
N GLU A 303 -7.33 -4.95 3.66
CA GLU A 303 -7.15 -3.57 3.17
C GLU A 303 -8.35 -3.09 2.34
N PHE A 304 -8.99 -3.99 1.59
CA PHE A 304 -10.27 -3.70 0.92
C PHE A 304 -11.31 -3.31 1.97
N TYR A 305 -11.42 -4.09 3.04
CA TYR A 305 -12.36 -3.85 4.13
C TYR A 305 -12.14 -2.49 4.78
N ASP A 306 -10.92 -2.19 5.21
CA ASP A 306 -10.58 -0.91 5.85
C ASP A 306 -10.86 0.29 4.93
N ALA A 307 -10.59 0.15 3.63
CA ALA A 307 -10.86 1.19 2.64
C ALA A 307 -12.37 1.48 2.50
N VAL A 308 -13.18 0.41 2.41
CA VAL A 308 -14.64 0.52 2.34
C VAL A 308 -15.22 1.10 3.62
N GLU A 309 -14.75 0.61 4.77
CA GLU A 309 -15.18 1.06 6.08
C GLU A 309 -14.96 2.57 6.26
N THR A 310 -13.75 3.03 5.96
CA THR A 310 -13.38 4.44 6.06
C THR A 310 -14.15 5.31 5.06
N GLY A 311 -14.46 4.77 3.88
CA GLY A 311 -15.29 5.44 2.88
C GLY A 311 -16.67 5.83 3.42
N PHE A 312 -17.34 4.92 4.13
CA PHE A 312 -18.62 5.20 4.78
C PHE A 312 -18.49 6.17 5.97
N ASP A 313 -17.46 6.02 6.80
CA ASP A 313 -17.24 6.92 7.94
C ASP A 313 -17.05 8.37 7.47
N LYS A 314 -16.33 8.56 6.36
CA LYS A 314 -16.20 9.87 5.71
C LYS A 314 -17.54 10.43 5.23
N MET A 315 -18.41 9.59 4.64
CA MET A 315 -19.75 10.03 4.23
C MET A 315 -20.60 10.49 5.43
N GLU A 316 -20.42 9.84 6.58
CA GLU A 316 -21.05 10.19 7.85
C GLU A 316 -20.50 11.53 8.38
N GLU A 317 -19.17 11.71 8.36
CA GLU A 317 -18.53 12.98 8.72
C GLU A 317 -18.95 14.15 7.81
N GLU A 318 -18.97 13.95 6.49
CA GLU A 318 -19.43 14.95 5.51
C GLU A 318 -20.88 15.37 5.76
N ARG A 319 -21.72 14.44 6.23
CA ARG A 319 -23.11 14.74 6.60
C ARG A 319 -23.18 15.53 7.90
N CYS A 320 -22.39 15.17 8.91
CA CYS A 320 -22.32 15.91 10.17
C CYS A 320 -21.74 17.33 9.98
N ALA A 321 -20.81 17.48 9.04
CA ALA A 321 -20.17 18.75 8.71
C ALA A 321 -21.03 19.66 7.81
N ARG A 322 -22.00 19.10 7.08
CA ARG A 322 -23.01 19.90 6.39
C ARG A 322 -23.86 20.63 7.43
N VAL A 323 -23.53 21.90 7.65
CA VAL A 323 -24.43 22.88 8.26
C VAL A 323 -25.59 23.01 7.30
N VAL A 324 -26.63 22.20 7.50
CA VAL A 324 -27.90 22.39 6.81
C VAL A 324 -28.35 23.79 7.22
N PRO A 325 -28.43 24.77 6.28
CA PRO A 325 -29.11 26.02 6.60
C PRO A 325 -30.48 25.62 7.12
N PRO A 326 -31.05 26.29 8.14
CA PRO A 326 -32.42 26.01 8.53
C PRO A 326 -33.29 26.30 7.31
N SER A 327 -33.55 25.29 6.50
CA SER A 327 -34.60 25.31 5.53
C SER A 327 -35.82 25.63 6.37
N VAL A 328 -36.41 26.79 6.09
CA VAL A 328 -37.73 27.14 6.57
C VAL A 328 -38.64 26.09 5.94
N HIS A 329 -38.68 24.90 6.55
CA HIS A 329 -39.65 23.90 6.21
C HIS A 329 -40.95 24.49 6.72
N THR A 330 -41.75 25.02 5.80
CA THR A 330 -43.18 25.03 6.00
C THR A 330 -43.54 23.69 6.61
N ARG A 331 -44.17 23.76 7.79
CA ARG A 331 -44.59 22.63 8.60
C ARG A 331 -45.69 21.89 7.84
N ASP A 332 -45.30 21.20 6.78
CA ASP A 332 -46.21 20.57 5.83
C ASP A 332 -46.88 19.37 6.53
N GLN A 333 -48.18 19.21 6.29
CA GLN A 333 -48.92 18.04 6.76
C GLN A 333 -48.37 16.78 6.07
N VAL A 334 -48.55 15.61 6.68
CA VAL A 334 -48.19 14.33 6.04
C VAL A 334 -49.14 14.11 4.87
N GLU A 335 -48.77 14.64 3.70
CA GLU A 335 -49.45 14.42 2.44
C GLU A 335 -48.96 13.11 1.86
N LEU A 336 -49.51 12.01 2.37
CA LEU A 336 -49.56 10.79 1.57
C LEU A 336 -50.79 10.83 0.68
N PRO A 337 -50.70 10.26 -0.54
CA PRO A 337 -51.82 10.07 -1.44
C PRO A 337 -53.07 9.65 -0.68
N PRO A 338 -54.25 10.18 -1.04
CA PRO A 338 -55.49 9.67 -0.48
C PRO A 338 -55.55 8.15 -0.68
N PRO A 339 -56.18 7.38 0.22
CA PRO A 339 -56.21 5.91 0.17
C PRO A 339 -56.91 5.32 -1.07
N VAL A 340 -57.28 6.16 -2.03
CA VAL A 340 -57.92 5.79 -3.29
C VAL A 340 -56.83 5.60 -4.34
N ILE A 341 -56.82 4.40 -4.94
CA ILE A 341 -55.92 4.06 -6.05
C ILE A 341 -56.14 5.08 -7.18
N ASP A 342 -55.08 5.80 -7.55
CA ASP A 342 -55.12 6.72 -8.68
C ASP A 342 -55.33 5.92 -9.98
N ASN A 343 -56.38 6.25 -10.73
CA ASN A 343 -56.68 5.58 -12.01
C ASN A 343 -55.47 5.65 -12.97
N ARG A 344 -54.63 6.70 -12.89
CA ARG A 344 -53.40 6.82 -13.68
C ARG A 344 -52.45 5.65 -13.46
N LEU A 345 -52.32 5.21 -12.21
CA LEU A 345 -51.47 4.08 -11.85
C LEU A 345 -51.97 2.80 -12.49
N THR A 346 -53.28 2.51 -12.38
CA THR A 346 -53.86 1.25 -12.90
C THR A 346 -53.80 1.10 -14.43
N LEU A 347 -53.66 2.22 -15.15
CA LEU A 347 -53.53 2.26 -16.60
C LEU A 347 -52.07 2.23 -17.07
N HIS A 348 -51.11 2.36 -16.15
CA HIS A 348 -49.69 2.44 -16.46
C HIS A 348 -49.13 1.06 -16.88
N PRO A 349 -48.22 0.98 -17.86
CA PRO A 349 -47.63 -0.29 -18.30
C PRO A 349 -46.94 -1.10 -17.19
N LEU A 350 -46.37 -0.42 -16.18
CA LEU A 350 -45.73 -1.07 -15.03
C LEU A 350 -46.72 -1.59 -13.98
N TRP A 351 -48.01 -1.26 -14.07
CA TRP A 351 -48.98 -1.62 -13.03
C TRP A 351 -49.08 -3.12 -12.73
N PRO A 352 -49.11 -4.04 -13.71
CA PRO A 352 -49.18 -5.47 -13.41
C PRO A 352 -47.99 -5.96 -12.57
N GLU A 353 -46.82 -5.36 -12.77
CA GLU A 353 -45.63 -5.66 -11.97
C GLU A 353 -45.69 -4.99 -10.60
N ILE A 354 -46.01 -3.69 -10.55
CA ILE A 354 -46.13 -2.91 -9.30
C ILE A 354 -47.14 -3.56 -8.36
N ASP A 355 -48.32 -3.93 -8.86
CA ASP A 355 -49.39 -4.51 -8.06
C ASP A 355 -48.99 -5.87 -7.48
N ARG A 356 -48.47 -6.75 -8.34
CA ARG A 356 -48.02 -8.08 -7.96
C ARG A 356 -46.90 -8.02 -6.91
N ILE A 357 -45.81 -7.30 -7.21
CA ILE A 357 -44.63 -7.25 -6.34
C ILE A 357 -44.93 -6.53 -5.04
N SER A 358 -45.65 -5.40 -5.07
CA SER A 358 -46.02 -4.69 -3.83
C SER A 358 -46.89 -5.54 -2.92
N THR A 359 -47.80 -6.35 -3.48
CA THR A 359 -48.66 -7.26 -2.73
C THR A 359 -47.87 -8.42 -2.12
N GLU A 360 -47.01 -9.07 -2.91
CA GLU A 360 -46.13 -10.13 -2.44
C GLU A 360 -45.22 -9.64 -1.30
N GLN A 361 -44.60 -8.47 -1.46
CA GLN A 361 -43.66 -7.92 -0.48
C GLN A 361 -44.33 -7.54 0.85
N ILE A 362 -45.46 -6.83 0.84
CA ILE A 362 -46.15 -6.45 2.08
C ILE A 362 -46.70 -7.66 2.84
N GLN A 363 -47.14 -8.71 2.13
CA GLN A 363 -47.61 -9.94 2.72
C GLN A 363 -46.44 -10.71 3.37
N ALA A 364 -45.34 -10.89 2.64
CA ALA A 364 -44.16 -11.60 3.13
C ALA A 364 -43.41 -10.86 4.27
N ALA A 365 -43.52 -9.53 4.33
CA ALA A 365 -42.79 -8.72 5.31
C ALA A 365 -43.13 -9.10 6.76
N PHE A 366 -44.38 -9.46 7.06
CA PHE A 366 -44.80 -9.82 8.42
C PHE A 366 -44.82 -11.33 8.71
N GLU A 367 -44.45 -12.18 7.75
CA GLU A 367 -44.32 -13.61 7.98
C GLU A 367 -43.18 -13.91 8.97
N GLY A 368 -43.38 -14.92 9.82
CA GLY A 368 -42.40 -15.30 10.83
C GLY A 368 -41.08 -15.75 10.21
N VAL A 369 -39.96 -15.40 10.85
CA VAL A 369 -38.61 -15.85 10.46
C VAL A 369 -38.27 -17.26 10.98
N GLY A 370 -39.22 -17.94 11.62
CA GLY A 370 -39.04 -19.26 12.23
C GLY A 370 -39.83 -20.34 11.51
N GLY A 371 -39.14 -21.33 10.93
CA GLY A 371 -39.75 -22.51 10.32
C GLY A 371 -38.98 -23.08 9.13
N GLU A 372 -38.22 -22.26 8.42
CA GLU A 372 -37.44 -22.67 7.25
C GLU A 372 -35.94 -22.55 7.49
N ILE A 373 -35.19 -23.57 7.06
CA ILE A 373 -33.74 -23.60 7.03
C ILE A 373 -33.27 -22.40 6.19
N GLY A 374 -32.61 -21.41 6.79
CA GLY A 374 -31.93 -20.37 6.03
C GLY A 374 -31.76 -19.00 6.70
N TRP A 375 -32.69 -18.56 7.56
CA TRP A 375 -32.56 -17.25 8.22
C TRP A 375 -31.58 -17.32 9.40
N GLN A 376 -30.54 -16.48 9.35
CA GLN A 376 -29.52 -16.33 10.38
C GLN A 376 -29.64 -14.95 11.01
N LEU A 377 -29.81 -14.89 12.33
CA LEU A 377 -29.71 -13.62 13.09
C LEU A 377 -28.24 -13.15 13.09
N PHE A 378 -27.98 -11.94 12.61
CA PHE A 378 -26.61 -11.39 12.55
C PHE A 378 -26.42 -10.09 13.36
N ALA A 379 -27.50 -9.42 13.75
CA ALA A 379 -27.49 -8.25 14.62
C ALA A 379 -28.76 -8.18 15.47
N GLU A 380 -28.61 -7.79 16.74
CA GLU A 380 -29.71 -7.52 17.67
C GLU A 380 -29.33 -6.32 18.56
N GLU A 381 -30.20 -5.30 18.60
CA GLU A 381 -30.02 -4.11 19.44
C GLU A 381 -31.40 -3.64 19.94
N GLY A 382 -31.68 -3.86 21.23
CA GLY A 382 -32.98 -3.50 21.82
C GLY A 382 -34.15 -4.23 21.13
N ASP A 383 -35.10 -3.46 20.60
CA ASP A 383 -36.24 -3.98 19.85
C ASP A 383 -35.92 -4.30 18.37
N MET A 384 -34.68 -4.08 17.93
CA MET A 384 -34.23 -4.32 16.55
C MET A 384 -33.57 -5.70 16.42
N ARG A 385 -34.01 -6.50 15.45
CA ARG A 385 -33.42 -7.79 15.10
C ARG A 385 -33.22 -7.89 13.60
N MET A 386 -32.05 -8.33 13.15
CA MET A 386 -31.73 -8.46 11.73
C MET A 386 -31.31 -9.87 11.36
N TYR A 387 -31.96 -10.35 10.31
CA TYR A 387 -31.80 -11.69 9.77
C TYR A 387 -31.30 -11.59 8.34
N ARG A 388 -30.48 -12.57 7.95
CA ARG A 388 -30.01 -12.75 6.58
C ARG A 388 -30.22 -14.19 6.16
N ARG A 389 -30.36 -14.43 4.86
CA ARG A 389 -30.25 -15.77 4.27
C ARG A 389 -29.13 -15.74 3.25
N GLU A 390 -28.13 -16.62 3.39
CA GLU A 390 -27.04 -16.67 2.42
C GLU A 390 -27.57 -17.19 1.09
N MET A 391 -27.34 -16.42 0.02
CA MET A 391 -27.80 -16.73 -1.32
C MET A 391 -26.81 -16.17 -2.35
N GLU A 392 -26.41 -17.02 -3.28
CA GLU A 392 -25.56 -16.62 -4.40
C GLU A 392 -26.25 -16.97 -5.72
N VAL A 393 -26.34 -15.99 -6.61
CA VAL A 393 -26.94 -16.12 -7.95
C VAL A 393 -25.87 -15.69 -8.95
N ASP A 394 -25.53 -16.57 -9.89
CA ASP A 394 -24.49 -16.33 -10.90
C ASP A 394 -23.13 -15.92 -10.30
N GLY A 395 -22.78 -16.47 -9.13
CA GLY A 395 -21.54 -16.15 -8.40
C GLY A 395 -21.56 -14.78 -7.71
N MET A 396 -22.70 -14.08 -7.72
CA MET A 396 -22.90 -12.82 -7.00
C MET A 396 -23.67 -13.06 -5.71
N VAL A 397 -23.24 -12.41 -4.63
CA VAL A 397 -23.95 -12.44 -3.34
C VAL A 397 -25.24 -11.63 -3.46
N THR A 398 -26.37 -12.29 -3.26
CA THR A 398 -27.71 -11.69 -3.28
C THR A 398 -28.50 -12.05 -2.02
N ASP A 399 -27.81 -12.08 -0.88
CA ASP A 399 -28.36 -12.47 0.42
C ASP A 399 -29.65 -11.68 0.74
N PRO A 400 -30.83 -12.33 0.86
CA PRO A 400 -32.03 -11.66 1.35
C PRO A 400 -31.85 -11.25 2.81
N LEU A 401 -32.17 -9.99 3.10
CA LEU A 401 -32.09 -9.39 4.42
C LEU A 401 -33.50 -9.05 4.93
N LYS A 402 -33.74 -9.29 6.21
CA LYS A 402 -34.98 -8.93 6.90
C LYS A 402 -34.66 -8.35 8.27
N ALA A 403 -35.03 -7.10 8.50
CA ALA A 403 -34.95 -6.45 9.80
C ALA A 403 -36.34 -6.28 10.39
N MET A 404 -36.48 -6.59 11.67
CA MET A 404 -37.68 -6.34 12.46
C MET A 404 -37.36 -5.31 13.53
N HIS A 405 -38.20 -4.30 13.69
CA HIS A 405 -38.02 -3.25 14.69
C HIS A 405 -39.36 -2.76 15.23
N LYS A 406 -39.36 -2.13 16.41
CA LYS A 406 -40.52 -1.48 17.00
C LYS A 406 -40.16 -0.07 17.42
N VAL A 407 -41.02 0.88 17.06
CA VAL A 407 -40.81 2.32 17.33
C VAL A 407 -42.09 2.91 17.90
N ARG A 408 -41.96 3.71 18.96
CA ARG A 408 -43.10 4.38 19.62
C ARG A 408 -43.30 5.80 19.09
N GLY A 409 -44.54 6.27 19.14
CA GLY A 409 -44.91 7.68 18.89
C GLY A 409 -44.95 8.14 17.44
N VAL A 410 -44.84 7.20 16.51
CA VAL A 410 -44.98 7.39 15.07
C VAL A 410 -45.85 6.30 14.49
N THR A 411 -46.57 6.58 13.41
CA THR A 411 -47.43 5.61 12.72
C THR A 411 -46.75 4.95 11.53
N ALA A 412 -47.33 3.85 11.04
CA ALA A 412 -46.95 3.20 9.80
C ALA A 412 -47.05 4.14 8.60
N ARG A 413 -48.09 4.98 8.58
CA ARG A 413 -48.30 5.98 7.54
C ARG A 413 -47.20 7.04 7.53
N GLU A 414 -46.84 7.58 8.69
CA GLU A 414 -45.72 8.53 8.84
C GLU A 414 -44.40 7.90 8.39
N MET A 415 -44.12 6.65 8.81
CA MET A 415 -42.90 5.93 8.41
C MET A 415 -42.78 5.77 6.89
N CYS A 416 -43.82 5.27 6.22
CA CYS A 416 -43.81 5.09 4.78
C CYS A 416 -43.73 6.43 4.02
N HIS A 417 -44.33 7.50 4.54
CA HIS A 417 -44.24 8.84 3.94
C HIS A 417 -42.79 9.33 3.84
N TYR A 418 -42.06 9.32 4.96
CA TYR A 418 -40.68 9.82 5.00
C TYR A 418 -39.69 8.92 4.24
N PHE A 419 -40.00 7.63 4.09
CA PHE A 419 -39.18 6.72 3.29
C PHE A 419 -39.41 6.90 1.77
N PHE A 420 -40.67 7.06 1.35
CA PHE A 420 -41.07 7.24 -0.04
C PHE A 420 -40.69 8.61 -0.60
N ASN A 421 -40.99 9.68 0.15
CA ASN A 421 -40.99 11.03 -0.40
C ASN A 421 -39.56 11.53 -0.70
N PRO A 422 -39.26 11.91 -1.96
CA PRO A 422 -37.92 12.31 -2.38
C PRO A 422 -37.40 13.57 -1.68
N ARG A 423 -38.29 14.46 -1.23
CA ARG A 423 -37.94 15.72 -0.55
C ARG A 423 -37.06 15.51 0.68
N TYR A 424 -37.30 14.42 1.41
CA TYR A 424 -36.61 14.12 2.66
C TYR A 424 -35.41 13.19 2.48
N ARG A 425 -35.19 12.65 1.27
CA ARG A 425 -34.22 11.56 1.06
C ARG A 425 -32.80 11.96 1.49
N TYR A 426 -32.33 13.14 1.11
CA TYR A 426 -30.98 13.63 1.45
C TYR A 426 -30.79 13.99 2.93
N GLU A 427 -31.87 14.07 3.73
CA GLU A 427 -31.77 14.39 5.16
C GLU A 427 -31.34 13.16 5.99
N TRP A 428 -31.75 11.97 5.53
CA TRP A 428 -31.48 10.71 6.21
C TRP A 428 -30.66 9.70 5.40
N GLU A 429 -30.51 9.83 4.09
CA GLU A 429 -29.66 8.93 3.28
C GLU A 429 -28.26 9.52 3.08
N THR A 430 -27.21 8.76 3.39
CA THR A 430 -25.81 9.23 3.30
C THR A 430 -25.06 8.69 2.10
N THR A 431 -25.54 7.60 1.52
CA THR A 431 -24.84 6.87 0.46
C THR A 431 -25.15 7.41 -0.94
N LEU A 432 -26.13 8.32 -1.07
CA LEU A 432 -26.52 8.89 -2.36
C LEU A 432 -25.57 10.00 -2.81
N GLU A 433 -25.22 9.95 -4.10
CA GLU A 433 -24.55 11.01 -4.84
C GLU A 433 -25.60 11.85 -5.57
N THR A 434 -26.43 11.22 -6.40
CA THR A 434 -27.56 11.87 -7.09
C THR A 434 -28.84 11.05 -7.03
N MET A 435 -29.98 11.74 -7.12
CA MET A 435 -31.31 11.17 -7.19
C MET A 435 -32.16 11.98 -8.16
N THR A 436 -32.66 11.32 -9.19
CA THR A 436 -33.50 11.90 -10.24
C THR A 436 -34.84 11.17 -10.27
N ILE A 437 -35.93 11.94 -10.31
CA ILE A 437 -37.26 11.41 -10.61
C ILE A 437 -37.33 11.24 -12.13
N VAL A 438 -37.34 10.00 -12.59
CA VAL A 438 -37.43 9.65 -14.02
C VAL A 438 -38.86 9.83 -14.50
N GLU A 439 -39.83 9.43 -13.69
CA GLU A 439 -41.25 9.50 -14.03
C GLU A 439 -42.12 9.63 -12.78
N GLU A 440 -43.13 10.50 -12.85
CA GLU A 440 -44.20 10.60 -11.86
C GLU A 440 -45.47 9.93 -12.39
N ILE A 441 -45.65 8.64 -12.08
CA ILE A 441 -46.81 7.85 -12.56
C ILE A 441 -48.09 8.38 -11.91
N SER A 442 -48.07 8.44 -10.58
CA SER A 442 -49.14 8.88 -9.71
C SER A 442 -48.57 9.40 -8.38
N SER A 443 -49.41 9.93 -7.51
CA SER A 443 -48.96 10.44 -6.21
C SER A 443 -48.36 9.36 -5.29
N ASP A 444 -48.71 8.08 -5.50
CA ASP A 444 -48.25 6.91 -4.74
C ASP A 444 -47.20 6.06 -5.48
N ALA A 445 -46.87 6.37 -6.73
CA ALA A 445 -45.89 5.62 -7.52
C ALA A 445 -44.96 6.53 -8.34
N LEU A 446 -43.66 6.38 -8.12
CA LEU A 446 -42.60 7.17 -8.76
C LEU A 446 -41.53 6.24 -9.34
N VAL A 447 -40.86 6.66 -10.42
CA VAL A 447 -39.66 5.99 -10.94
C VAL A 447 -38.44 6.83 -10.62
N PHE A 448 -37.43 6.20 -10.02
CA PHE A 448 -36.19 6.86 -9.60
C PHE A 448 -34.98 6.28 -10.32
N HIS A 449 -34.07 7.17 -10.70
CA HIS A 449 -32.68 6.84 -10.99
C HIS A 449 -31.79 7.43 -9.88
N GLN A 450 -30.99 6.59 -9.26
CA GLN A 450 -30.12 6.97 -8.14
C GLN A 450 -28.69 6.55 -8.44
N THR A 451 -27.75 7.45 -8.22
CA THR A 451 -26.32 7.11 -8.22
C THR A 451 -25.80 7.16 -6.79
N PHE A 452 -24.98 6.18 -6.43
CA PHE A 452 -24.40 6.07 -5.11
C PHE A 452 -22.99 6.66 -5.10
N LYS A 453 -22.61 7.22 -3.95
CA LYS A 453 -21.25 7.66 -3.70
C LYS A 453 -20.30 6.49 -3.94
N ARG A 454 -19.21 6.78 -4.63
CA ARG A 454 -18.23 5.79 -5.02
C ARG A 454 -17.42 5.32 -3.81
N ILE A 455 -17.30 4.02 -3.62
CA ILE A 455 -16.47 3.41 -2.56
C ILE A 455 -15.46 2.47 -3.22
N TRP A 456 -14.22 2.96 -3.36
CA TRP A 456 -13.10 2.17 -3.87
C TRP A 456 -12.78 1.01 -2.91
N PRO A 457 -12.35 -0.17 -3.41
CA PRO A 457 -11.93 -0.52 -4.78
C PRO A 457 -13.04 -1.00 -5.71
N ALA A 458 -14.27 -0.73 -5.33
CA ALA A 458 -15.44 -1.21 -6.03
C ALA A 458 -15.99 -0.08 -6.93
N SER A 459 -16.40 -0.40 -8.16
CA SER A 459 -16.86 0.59 -9.15
C SER A 459 -18.04 1.44 -8.65
N GLN A 460 -18.34 2.58 -9.25
CA GLN A 460 -19.53 3.34 -8.84
C GLN A 460 -20.81 2.54 -9.15
N ARG A 461 -21.87 2.70 -8.34
CA ARG A 461 -23.14 1.99 -8.52
C ARG A 461 -24.27 2.96 -8.84
N ASP A 462 -25.19 2.54 -9.69
CA ASP A 462 -26.49 3.18 -9.87
C ASP A 462 -27.65 2.19 -9.66
N ALA A 463 -28.86 2.70 -9.43
CA ALA A 463 -30.07 1.91 -9.37
C ALA A 463 -31.20 2.63 -10.10
N LEU A 464 -31.93 1.90 -10.94
CA LEU A 464 -33.15 2.36 -11.58
C LEU A 464 -34.30 1.49 -11.07
N PHE A 465 -35.28 2.09 -10.40
CA PHE A 465 -36.37 1.36 -9.76
C PHE A 465 -37.64 2.20 -9.69
N TRP A 466 -38.79 1.54 -9.75
CA TRP A 466 -40.04 2.16 -9.31
C TRP A 466 -40.18 2.03 -7.80
N SER A 467 -40.85 3.00 -7.17
CA SER A 467 -41.18 3.05 -5.76
C SER A 467 -42.69 3.25 -5.63
N HIS A 468 -43.35 2.43 -4.82
CA HIS A 468 -44.80 2.46 -4.66
C HIS A 468 -45.21 2.34 -3.19
N VAL A 469 -46.13 3.20 -2.74
CA VAL A 469 -46.71 3.16 -1.40
C VAL A 469 -48.07 2.47 -1.44
N ARG A 470 -48.21 1.38 -0.67
CA ARG A 470 -49.45 0.61 -0.58
C ARG A 470 -49.97 0.59 0.85
N GLN A 471 -51.27 0.83 1.01
CA GLN A 471 -51.99 0.51 2.23
C GLN A 471 -52.47 -0.94 2.21
N SER A 472 -52.44 -1.60 3.36
CA SER A 472 -53.00 -2.94 3.57
C SER A 472 -53.94 -2.94 4.79
N SER A 473 -54.46 -4.10 5.16
CA SER A 473 -55.32 -4.28 6.33
C SER A 473 -54.59 -3.91 7.63
N GLU A 474 -55.35 -3.74 8.72
CA GLU A 474 -54.82 -3.59 10.08
C GLU A 474 -53.86 -2.39 10.30
N ASN A 475 -54.14 -1.25 9.67
CA ASN A 475 -53.29 -0.04 9.77
C ASN A 475 -51.84 -0.32 9.33
N ALA A 476 -51.68 -1.17 8.31
CA ALA A 476 -50.40 -1.46 7.69
C ALA A 476 -50.18 -0.65 6.41
N TYR A 477 -48.96 -0.18 6.24
CA TYR A 477 -48.49 0.49 5.03
C TYR A 477 -47.16 -0.14 4.61
N ALA A 478 -46.87 -0.17 3.32
CA ALA A 478 -45.54 -0.48 2.85
C ALA A 478 -45.11 0.41 1.69
N THR A 479 -43.83 0.75 1.69
CA THR A 479 -43.16 1.33 0.52
C THR A 479 -42.29 0.27 -0.10
N THR A 480 -42.56 -0.08 -1.36
CA THR A 480 -41.82 -1.09 -2.11
C THR A 480 -41.03 -0.42 -3.23
N ASN A 481 -39.74 -0.68 -3.28
CA ASN A 481 -38.82 -0.26 -4.34
C ASN A 481 -38.38 -1.49 -5.11
N HIS A 482 -38.57 -1.51 -6.43
CA HIS A 482 -38.16 -2.65 -7.25
C HIS A 482 -37.55 -2.18 -8.57
N SER A 483 -36.42 -2.79 -8.93
CA SER A 483 -35.69 -2.44 -10.13
C SER A 483 -36.52 -2.60 -11.40
N THR A 484 -36.31 -1.66 -12.33
CA THR A 484 -36.98 -1.67 -13.63
C THR A 484 -35.99 -1.27 -14.73
N THR A 485 -36.46 -1.22 -15.97
CA THR A 485 -35.63 -0.85 -17.13
C THR A 485 -36.20 0.37 -17.84
N ASN A 486 -35.31 1.21 -18.38
CA ASN A 486 -35.67 2.37 -19.19
C ASN A 486 -34.56 2.60 -20.23
N VAL A 487 -34.94 2.84 -21.48
CA VAL A 487 -34.01 2.99 -22.61
C VAL A 487 -33.14 4.24 -22.49
N GLU A 488 -33.64 5.30 -21.87
CA GLU A 488 -32.91 6.54 -21.62
C GLU A 488 -31.89 6.41 -20.47
N TYR A 489 -32.05 5.38 -19.63
CA TYR A 489 -31.17 5.09 -18.49
C TYR A 489 -30.56 3.68 -18.59
N PRO A 490 -29.79 3.40 -19.66
CA PRO A 490 -29.22 2.08 -19.89
C PRO A 490 -28.28 1.66 -18.76
N ALA A 491 -28.32 0.37 -18.42
CA ALA A 491 -27.45 -0.21 -17.41
C ALA A 491 -25.98 -0.18 -17.86
N ASN A 492 -25.07 -0.09 -16.90
CA ASN A 492 -23.63 -0.25 -17.10
C ASN A 492 -23.01 0.77 -18.09
N THR A 493 -23.42 2.04 -18.00
CA THR A 493 -22.83 3.13 -18.78
C THR A 493 -21.52 3.59 -18.17
N GLY A 494 -20.44 3.51 -18.96
CA GLY A 494 -19.10 3.89 -18.50
C GLY A 494 -18.57 2.97 -17.39
N ALA A 495 -18.07 3.55 -16.30
CA ALA A 495 -17.52 2.83 -15.15
C ALA A 495 -18.54 2.61 -14.02
N CYS A 496 -19.83 2.89 -14.26
CA CYS A 496 -20.89 2.72 -13.28
C CYS A 496 -21.60 1.37 -13.50
N ILE A 497 -21.84 0.59 -12.44
CA ILE A 497 -22.47 -0.73 -12.48
C ILE A 497 -23.90 -0.65 -11.92
N ARG A 498 -24.87 -1.24 -12.63
CA ARG A 498 -26.28 -1.24 -12.25
C ARG A 498 -26.60 -2.25 -11.16
N LEU A 499 -27.06 -1.76 -10.02
CA LEU A 499 -27.69 -2.56 -8.97
C LEU A 499 -29.10 -2.97 -9.38
N PHE A 500 -29.48 -4.19 -9.00
CA PHE A 500 -30.86 -4.64 -9.05
C PHE A 500 -31.38 -4.86 -7.63
N VAL A 501 -32.43 -4.15 -7.26
CA VAL A 501 -32.93 -4.07 -5.89
C VAL A 501 -34.39 -4.49 -5.81
N THR A 502 -34.73 -5.17 -4.73
CA THR A 502 -36.11 -5.30 -4.23
C THR A 502 -36.08 -4.98 -2.75
N VAL A 503 -36.64 -3.84 -2.38
CA VAL A 503 -36.65 -3.34 -1.00
C VAL A 503 -38.09 -3.05 -0.59
N CYS A 504 -38.50 -3.49 0.58
CA CYS A 504 -39.81 -3.23 1.14
C CYS A 504 -39.67 -2.76 2.59
N LEU A 505 -40.12 -1.54 2.88
CA LEU A 505 -40.33 -1.07 4.24
C LEU A 505 -41.82 -1.21 4.56
N ALA A 506 -42.21 -2.28 5.26
CA ALA A 506 -43.56 -2.50 5.72
C ALA A 506 -43.69 -2.13 7.20
N CYS A 507 -44.75 -1.40 7.53
CA CYS A 507 -45.01 -0.88 8.87
C CYS A 507 -46.44 -1.21 9.28
N ARG A 508 -46.67 -1.53 10.55
CA ARG A 508 -48.01 -1.76 11.13
C ARG A 508 -48.17 -0.99 12.42
N THR A 509 -49.19 -0.13 12.47
CA THR A 509 -49.49 0.68 13.66
C THR A 509 -50.41 -0.09 14.61
N THR A 510 -50.04 -0.13 15.89
CA THR A 510 -50.85 -0.72 16.96
C THR A 510 -51.01 0.27 18.11
N TYR A 511 -52.17 0.25 18.76
CA TYR A 511 -52.50 1.04 19.95
C TYR A 511 -53.54 0.30 20.79
N PRO A 512 -53.68 0.60 22.09
CA PRO A 512 -54.62 -0.10 22.98
C PRO A 512 -56.06 -0.09 22.47
N ALA A 513 -56.74 -1.24 22.56
CA ALA A 513 -58.11 -1.37 22.11
C ALA A 513 -59.06 -0.45 22.91
N GLY A 514 -59.87 0.34 22.22
CA GLY A 514 -60.82 1.28 22.84
C GLY A 514 -60.24 2.66 23.17
N GLU A 515 -58.95 2.89 22.94
CA GLU A 515 -58.33 4.21 23.09
C GLU A 515 -58.20 4.93 21.74
N GLN A 516 -58.19 6.27 21.80
CA GLN A 516 -57.81 7.07 20.65
C GLN A 516 -56.28 7.03 20.48
N PRO A 517 -55.78 6.90 19.24
CA PRO A 517 -54.36 6.89 18.93
C PRO A 517 -53.72 8.27 19.18
N THR A 518 -52.67 8.26 20.00
CA THR A 518 -51.86 9.41 20.39
C THR A 518 -50.38 9.04 20.28
N ARG A 519 -49.48 10.04 20.24
CA ARG A 519 -48.02 9.77 20.18
C ARG A 519 -47.50 9.00 21.41
N ASP A 520 -48.23 9.00 22.53
CA ASP A 520 -47.80 8.28 23.73
C ASP A 520 -48.23 6.82 23.73
N ASN A 521 -49.30 6.46 23.01
CA ASN A 521 -49.86 5.10 23.02
C ASN A 521 -49.73 4.33 21.69
N VAL A 522 -49.28 4.97 20.60
CA VAL A 522 -49.01 4.26 19.34
C VAL A 522 -47.63 3.60 19.33
N THR A 523 -47.60 2.36 18.85
CA THR A 523 -46.37 1.62 18.55
C THR A 523 -46.45 1.07 17.13
N THR A 524 -45.43 1.37 16.33
CA THR A 524 -45.29 0.89 14.96
C THR A 524 -44.29 -0.25 14.91
N SER A 525 -44.75 -1.41 14.43
CA SER A 525 -43.89 -2.54 14.09
C SER A 525 -43.40 -2.40 12.67
N ILE A 526 -42.09 -2.52 12.45
CA ILE A 526 -41.41 -2.32 11.18
C ILE A 526 -40.82 -3.65 10.74
N ALA A 527 -41.06 -4.02 9.50
CA ALA A 527 -40.40 -5.10 8.78
C ALA A 527 -39.74 -4.50 7.53
N TYR A 528 -38.41 -4.45 7.52
CA TYR A 528 -37.63 -3.97 6.40
C TYR A 528 -36.97 -5.17 5.70
N CYS A 529 -37.41 -5.46 4.48
CA CYS A 529 -36.90 -6.55 3.65
C CYS A 529 -36.07 -5.97 2.50
N SER A 530 -34.90 -6.53 2.23
CA SER A 530 -34.01 -6.05 1.17
C SER A 530 -33.32 -7.23 0.48
N THR A 531 -33.43 -7.29 -0.83
CA THR A 531 -32.64 -8.18 -1.69
C THR A 531 -31.94 -7.31 -2.71
N VAL A 532 -30.61 -7.32 -2.68
CA VAL A 532 -29.77 -6.50 -3.56
C VAL A 532 -28.86 -7.42 -4.35
N ASN A 533 -28.93 -7.30 -5.67
CA ASN A 533 -27.95 -7.87 -6.59
C ASN A 533 -26.96 -6.76 -6.98
N PRO A 534 -25.64 -6.98 -6.77
CA PRO A 534 -24.62 -5.97 -7.06
C PRO A 534 -24.43 -5.68 -8.56
N GLY A 535 -24.99 -6.50 -9.46
CA GLY A 535 -24.93 -6.36 -10.91
C GLY A 535 -23.55 -6.63 -11.53
N GLY A 536 -22.53 -6.80 -10.71
CA GLY A 536 -21.16 -7.05 -11.10
C GLY A 536 -20.33 -7.54 -9.91
N TRP A 537 -19.03 -7.69 -10.12
CA TRP A 537 -18.13 -8.22 -9.10
C TRP A 537 -18.11 -7.35 -7.83
N ALA A 538 -18.22 -8.01 -6.69
CA ALA A 538 -17.96 -7.46 -5.37
C ALA A 538 -17.58 -8.63 -4.43
N PRO A 539 -16.52 -8.50 -3.61
CA PRO A 539 -16.12 -9.60 -2.73
C PRO A 539 -17.22 -9.93 -1.74
N ALA A 540 -17.57 -11.21 -1.64
CA ALA A 540 -18.62 -11.70 -0.76
C ALA A 540 -18.37 -11.30 0.70
N GLY A 541 -17.16 -11.54 1.21
CA GLY A 541 -16.79 -11.17 2.59
C GLY A 541 -17.00 -9.69 2.88
N VAL A 542 -16.64 -8.82 1.93
CA VAL A 542 -16.77 -7.38 2.09
C VAL A 542 -18.24 -6.95 2.05
N LEU A 543 -19.02 -7.40 1.06
CA LEU A 543 -20.46 -7.11 1.02
C LEU A 543 -21.14 -7.52 2.32
N ARG A 544 -20.82 -8.71 2.83
CA ARG A 544 -21.39 -9.24 4.07
C ARG A 544 -21.03 -8.44 5.31
N ALA A 545 -19.81 -7.91 5.37
CA ALA A 545 -19.39 -7.07 6.47
C ALA A 545 -19.98 -5.65 6.38
N VAL A 546 -20.05 -5.08 5.18
CA VAL A 546 -20.69 -3.78 4.90
C VAL A 546 -22.15 -3.80 5.32
N TYR A 547 -22.95 -4.75 4.84
CA TYR A 547 -24.37 -4.75 5.19
C TYR A 547 -24.59 -5.02 6.68
N LYS A 548 -23.72 -5.81 7.32
CA LYS A 548 -23.80 -6.09 8.77
C LYS A 548 -23.67 -4.82 9.61
N ARG A 549 -22.92 -3.82 9.11
CA ARG A 549 -22.71 -2.53 9.76
C ARG A 549 -23.71 -1.47 9.32
N GLU A 550 -23.92 -1.34 8.02
CA GLU A 550 -24.69 -0.22 7.43
C GLU A 550 -26.20 -0.37 7.61
N TYR A 551 -26.78 -1.58 7.55
CA TYR A 551 -28.23 -1.75 7.71
C TYR A 551 -28.73 -1.37 9.11
N PRO A 552 -28.08 -1.80 10.23
CA PRO A 552 -28.43 -1.32 11.57
C PRO A 552 -28.32 0.20 11.70
N LYS A 553 -27.21 0.79 11.22
CA LYS A 553 -27.02 2.24 11.22
C LYS A 553 -28.13 2.95 10.46
N PHE A 554 -28.44 2.50 9.24
CA PHE A 554 -29.53 3.02 8.41
C PHE A 554 -30.86 3.00 9.15
N LEU A 555 -31.28 1.82 9.64
CA LEU A 555 -32.62 1.67 10.20
C LEU A 555 -32.77 2.52 11.47
N LYS A 556 -31.75 2.53 12.34
CA LYS A 556 -31.73 3.37 13.55
C LYS A 556 -31.78 4.86 13.23
N ARG A 557 -30.98 5.29 12.25
CA ARG A 557 -30.94 6.69 11.80
C ARG A 557 -32.28 7.12 11.21
N PHE A 558 -32.83 6.30 10.31
CA PHE A 558 -34.09 6.59 9.64
C PHE A 558 -35.25 6.66 10.64
N THR A 559 -35.41 5.66 11.53
CA THR A 559 -36.50 5.68 12.50
C THR A 559 -36.40 6.84 13.49
N SER A 560 -35.18 7.17 13.94
CA SER A 560 -34.95 8.34 14.80
C SER A 560 -35.26 9.65 14.09
N TYR A 561 -34.90 9.77 12.81
CA TYR A 561 -35.23 10.91 11.97
C TYR A 561 -36.75 11.09 11.86
N VAL A 562 -37.51 10.02 11.60
CA VAL A 562 -38.97 10.09 11.51
C VAL A 562 -39.60 10.51 12.85
N VAL A 563 -39.12 9.97 13.97
CA VAL A 563 -39.60 10.35 15.31
C VAL A 563 -39.39 11.84 15.57
N GLU A 564 -38.20 12.37 15.27
CA GLU A 564 -37.93 13.79 15.47
C GLU A 564 -38.76 14.67 14.53
N GLN A 565 -38.92 14.26 13.26
CA GLN A 565 -39.74 14.98 12.28
C GLN A 565 -41.22 15.02 12.66
N CYS A 566 -41.73 13.99 13.34
CA CYS A 566 -43.13 13.91 13.75
C CYS A 566 -43.41 14.58 15.10
N LYS A 567 -42.37 14.92 15.86
CA LYS A 567 -42.50 15.49 17.20
C LYS A 567 -43.32 16.78 17.20
N GLY A 568 -44.37 16.82 18.02
CA GLY A 568 -45.28 17.97 18.12
C GLY A 568 -46.22 18.17 16.93
N LYS A 569 -46.26 17.28 15.95
CA LYS A 569 -47.24 17.30 14.84
C LYS A 569 -48.48 16.48 15.18
N PRO A 570 -49.66 16.77 14.59
CA PRO A 570 -50.82 15.87 14.66
C PRO A 570 -50.46 14.48 14.12
N ILE A 571 -51.10 13.44 14.66
CA ILE A 571 -50.88 12.07 14.22
C ILE A 571 -51.55 11.82 12.86
N ALA A 572 -50.84 11.21 11.92
CA ALA A 572 -51.40 10.78 10.65
C ALA A 572 -51.55 9.26 10.66
N ILE A 573 -52.78 8.75 10.60
CA ILE A 573 -53.07 7.31 10.65
C ILE A 573 -53.31 6.78 9.26
#